data_AF-A0A6J2Y6L1-F1
#
_entry.id   AF-A0A6J2Y6L1-F1
#
_cell.length_a   1.000
_cell.length_b   1.000
_cell.length_c   1.000
_cell.angle_alpha   90.00
_cell.angle_beta   90.00
_cell.angle_gamma   90.00
#
_symmetry.space_group_name_H-M   'P 1'
#
loop_
_entity.id
_entity.type
_entity.pdbx_description
1 polymer ?
#
loop_
_entity_poly.entity_id
_entity_poly.type
_entity_poly.pdbx_seq_one_letter_code
_entity_poly.pdbx_strand_id
1 'polypeptide(L)'
;MEVSNNGEGAYKFAYETGNKIAQQEAGDGATAQGSYAYTAPDGQQIAMSYVADANGFHPQGSHVPVAPPMPELIKRAVEQNLADEARGIFDDGQYREQQEALPVPALPQQYRV
;
A
#
# COMPACT_ATOMS: atom_id res chain seq x y z
N MET A 1 -26.47 -12.72 12.32
CA MET A 1 -25.27 -12.47 13.15
C MET A 1 -24.57 -13.79 13.32
N GLU A 2 -23.29 -13.84 12.98
CA GLU A 2 -22.41 -15.00 13.20
C GLU A 2 -21.32 -14.57 14.17
N VAL A 3 -21.02 -15.40 15.17
CA VAL A 3 -19.93 -15.17 16.13
C VAL A 3 -19.32 -16.51 16.49
N SER A 4 -18.00 -16.61 16.47
CA SER A 4 -17.29 -17.74 17.09
C SER A 4 -15.98 -17.28 17.70
N ASN A 5 -15.63 -17.85 18.85
CA ASN A 5 -14.37 -17.63 19.55
C ASN A 5 -13.88 -18.99 20.03
N ASN A 6 -12.65 -19.37 19.69
CA ASN A 6 -12.11 -20.69 20.05
C ASN A 6 -11.35 -20.70 21.40
N GLY A 7 -11.25 -19.55 22.09
CA GLY A 7 -10.56 -19.41 23.37
C GLY A 7 -9.03 -19.31 23.27
N GLU A 8 -8.46 -19.49 22.08
CA GLU A 8 -7.01 -19.51 21.83
C GLU A 8 -6.53 -18.24 21.10
N GLY A 9 -7.34 -17.16 21.16
CA GLY A 9 -7.06 -15.89 20.49
C GLY A 9 -7.72 -15.77 19.11
N ALA A 10 -8.20 -16.87 18.52
CA ALA A 10 -8.92 -16.80 17.26
C ALA A 10 -10.41 -16.50 17.47
N TYR A 11 -10.91 -15.55 16.69
CA TYR A 11 -12.31 -15.16 16.70
C TYR A 11 -12.77 -14.79 15.30
N LYS A 12 -14.09 -14.82 15.09
CA LYS A 12 -14.74 -14.23 13.94
C LYS A 12 -16.12 -13.73 14.33
N PHE A 13 -16.55 -12.63 13.72
CA PHE A 13 -17.91 -12.17 13.79
C PHE A 13 -18.36 -11.54 12.47
N ALA A 14 -19.66 -11.57 12.23
CA ALA A 14 -20.30 -10.86 11.15
C ALA A 14 -21.72 -10.42 11.56
N TYR A 15 -22.07 -9.18 11.25
CA TYR A 15 -23.41 -8.67 11.47
C TYR A 15 -23.82 -7.68 10.39
N GLU A 16 -25.14 -7.55 10.22
CA GLU A 16 -25.79 -6.55 9.40
C GLU A 16 -26.90 -5.92 10.22
N THR A 17 -27.05 -4.61 10.08
CA THR A 17 -28.07 -3.80 10.75
C THR A 17 -29.21 -3.49 9.78
N GLY A 18 -30.40 -3.19 10.29
CA GLY A 18 -31.57 -2.88 9.45
C GLY A 18 -31.38 -1.66 8.54
N ASN A 19 -30.43 -0.77 8.85
CA ASN A 19 -30.03 0.37 8.03
C ASN A 19 -28.83 0.06 7.10
N LYS A 20 -28.61 -1.21 6.73
CA LYS A 20 -27.60 -1.66 5.77
C LYS A 20 -26.15 -1.32 6.15
N ILE A 21 -25.87 -1.14 7.44
CA ILE A 21 -24.49 -1.20 7.94
C ILE A 21 -24.14 -2.67 8.12
N ALA A 22 -23.07 -3.11 7.47
CA ALA A 22 -22.54 -4.46 7.58
C ALA A 22 -21.10 -4.40 8.08
N GLN A 23 -20.73 -5.31 8.98
CA GLN A 23 -19.34 -5.49 9.40
C GLN A 23 -19.04 -6.97 9.57
N GLN A 24 -17.83 -7.35 9.17
CA GLN A 24 -17.25 -8.65 9.47
C GLN A 24 -15.79 -8.49 9.88
N GLU A 25 -15.32 -9.35 10.75
CA GLU A 25 -13.92 -9.41 11.17
C GLU A 25 -13.58 -10.82 11.62
N ALA A 26 -12.35 -11.24 11.35
CA ALA A 26 -11.74 -12.42 11.92
C ALA A 26 -10.33 -12.07 12.40
N GLY A 27 -9.93 -12.63 13.54
CA GLY A 27 -8.59 -12.51 14.06
C GLY A 27 -8.05 -13.84 14.55
N ASP A 28 -6.72 -13.93 14.62
CA ASP A 28 -5.98 -15.13 15.05
C ASP A 28 -5.11 -14.89 16.29
N GLY A 29 -5.25 -13.71 16.93
CA GLY A 29 -4.48 -13.30 18.09
C GLY A 29 -3.23 -12.45 17.77
N ALA A 30 -2.70 -12.52 16.55
CA ALA A 30 -1.60 -11.68 16.08
C ALA A 30 -2.02 -10.73 14.94
N THR A 31 -2.94 -11.18 14.11
CA THR A 31 -3.48 -10.45 12.97
C THR A 31 -5.00 -10.38 13.07
N ALA A 32 -5.60 -9.31 12.57
CA ALA A 32 -7.03 -9.22 12.34
C ALA A 32 -7.31 -8.73 10.92
N GLN A 33 -8.34 -9.26 10.29
CA GLN A 33 -8.78 -8.87 8.96
C GLN A 33 -10.29 -8.70 8.98
N GLY A 34 -10.77 -7.63 8.36
CA GLY A 34 -12.19 -7.34 8.36
C GLY A 34 -12.61 -6.42 7.25
N SER A 35 -13.91 -6.19 7.19
CA SER A 35 -14.50 -5.19 6.32
C SER A 35 -15.74 -4.59 6.94
N TYR A 36 -15.99 -3.32 6.64
CA TYR A 36 -17.26 -2.67 6.95
C TYR A 36 -17.85 -2.04 5.68
N ALA A 37 -19.17 -1.94 5.65
CA ALA A 37 -19.89 -1.19 4.63
C ALA A 37 -21.04 -0.42 5.26
N TYR A 38 -21.30 0.80 4.75
CA TYR A 38 -22.44 1.62 5.13
C TYR A 38 -22.90 2.49 3.97
N THR A 39 -24.12 2.99 4.03
CA THR A 39 -24.63 4.00 3.09
C THR A 39 -24.39 5.39 3.66
N ALA A 40 -23.64 6.23 2.96
CA ALA A 40 -23.38 7.61 3.34
C ALA A 40 -24.65 8.48 3.15
N PRO A 41 -24.72 9.68 3.79
CA PRO A 41 -25.90 10.55 3.68
C PRO A 41 -26.26 11.00 2.27
N ASP A 42 -25.31 10.95 1.33
CA ASP A 42 -25.48 11.25 -0.09
C ASP A 42 -25.99 10.05 -0.92
N GLY A 43 -26.20 8.90 -0.28
CA GLY A 43 -26.63 7.66 -0.92
C GLY A 43 -25.48 6.79 -1.46
N GLN A 44 -24.23 7.24 -1.34
CA GLN A 44 -23.08 6.45 -1.77
C GLN A 44 -22.85 5.25 -0.83
N GLN A 45 -22.66 4.06 -1.40
CA GLN A 45 -22.21 2.91 -0.61
C GLN A 45 -20.70 3.03 -0.35
N ILE A 46 -20.33 3.18 0.91
CA ILE A 46 -18.96 3.17 1.38
C ILE A 46 -18.63 1.76 1.85
N ALA A 47 -17.52 1.20 1.36
CA ALA A 47 -17.02 -0.09 1.78
C ALA A 47 -15.51 0.00 2.00
N MET A 48 -15.03 -0.61 3.09
CA MET A 48 -13.61 -0.67 3.43
C MET A 48 -13.26 -2.08 3.87
N SER A 49 -12.12 -2.59 3.41
CA SER A 49 -11.45 -3.76 3.97
C SER A 49 -10.18 -3.33 4.70
N TYR A 50 -9.70 -4.14 5.62
CA TYR A 50 -8.46 -3.85 6.32
C TYR A 50 -7.74 -5.11 6.78
N VAL A 51 -6.43 -4.97 6.96
CA VAL A 51 -5.57 -5.91 7.68
C VAL A 51 -4.91 -5.14 8.82
N ALA A 52 -4.99 -5.67 10.03
CA ALA A 52 -4.28 -5.17 11.20
C ALA A 52 -3.22 -6.19 11.59
N ASP A 53 -1.95 -5.81 11.54
CA ASP A 53 -0.80 -6.65 11.88
C ASP A 53 0.20 -5.90 12.77
N ALA A 54 1.38 -6.48 13.00
CA ALA A 54 2.43 -5.88 13.82
C ALA A 54 2.93 -4.51 13.32
N ASN A 55 2.74 -4.20 12.04
CA ASN A 55 3.10 -2.92 11.41
C ASN A 55 1.93 -1.90 11.43
N GLY A 56 0.80 -2.25 12.04
CA GLY A 56 -0.34 -1.37 12.23
C GLY A 56 -1.54 -1.72 11.35
N PHE A 57 -2.35 -0.71 11.03
CA PHE A 57 -3.62 -0.84 10.33
C PHE A 57 -3.48 -0.45 8.86
N HIS A 58 -3.85 -1.37 7.97
CA HIS A 58 -3.74 -1.23 6.52
C HIS A 58 -5.14 -1.22 5.89
N PRO A 59 -5.80 -0.05 5.80
CA PRO A 59 -7.12 0.07 5.19
C PRO A 59 -7.04 0.08 3.66
N GLN A 60 -8.04 -0.51 3.03
CA GLN A 60 -8.26 -0.50 1.59
C GLN A 60 -9.72 -0.10 1.32
N GLY A 61 -9.93 0.89 0.46
CA GLY A 61 -11.26 1.38 0.12
C GLY A 61 -11.17 2.54 -0.86
N SER A 62 -12.22 2.78 -1.65
CA SER A 62 -12.25 3.86 -2.64
C SER A 62 -12.14 5.26 -2.04
N HIS A 63 -12.47 5.39 -0.76
CA HIS A 63 -12.37 6.62 0.04
C HIS A 63 -11.08 6.73 0.85
N VAL A 64 -10.17 5.75 0.77
CA VAL A 64 -8.87 5.80 1.44
C VAL A 64 -7.91 6.62 0.58
N PRO A 65 -7.23 7.65 1.13
CA PRO A 65 -6.23 8.40 0.38
C PRO A 65 -5.14 7.49 -0.16
N VAL A 66 -4.96 7.48 -1.48
CA VAL A 66 -3.86 6.77 -2.12
C VAL A 66 -2.67 7.74 -2.23
N ALA A 67 -1.48 7.26 -1.83
CA ALA A 67 -0.27 8.04 -2.04
C ALA A 67 -0.12 8.40 -3.53
N PRO A 68 0.37 9.59 -3.87
CA PRO A 68 0.58 9.96 -5.26
C PRO A 68 1.49 8.92 -5.94
N PRO A 69 1.28 8.66 -7.23
CA PRO A 69 2.14 7.74 -7.95
C PRO A 69 3.60 8.20 -7.84
N MET A 70 4.51 7.23 -7.75
CA MET A 70 5.94 7.51 -7.74
C MET A 70 6.30 8.40 -8.95
N PRO A 71 7.11 9.47 -8.77
CA PRO A 71 7.50 10.32 -9.88
C PRO A 71 8.18 9.53 -10.99
N GLU A 72 7.85 9.84 -12.25
CA GLU A 72 8.39 9.14 -13.44
C GLU A 72 9.92 9.11 -13.48
N LEU A 73 10.58 10.16 -12.99
CA LEU A 73 12.04 10.21 -12.91
C LEU A 73 12.61 9.12 -11.98
N ILE A 74 11.95 8.87 -10.85
CA ILE A 74 12.39 7.86 -9.88
C ILE A 74 12.15 6.46 -10.45
N LYS A 75 11.00 6.23 -11.09
CA LYS A 75 10.74 4.95 -11.77
C LYS A 75 11.81 4.66 -12.82
N ARG A 76 12.11 5.62 -13.69
CA ARG A 76 13.15 5.49 -14.72
C ARG A 76 14.52 5.23 -14.14
N ALA A 77 14.88 5.91 -13.05
CA ALA A 77 16.15 5.68 -12.38
C ALA A 77 16.25 4.26 -11.81
N VAL A 78 15.18 3.74 -11.18
CA VAL A 78 15.12 2.36 -10.68
C VAL A 78 15.22 1.34 -11.82
N GLU A 79 14.49 1.56 -12.93
CA GLU A 79 14.56 0.71 -14.12
C GLU A 79 15.95 0.70 -14.75
N GLN A 80 16.61 1.86 -14.82
CA GLN A 80 17.96 2.01 -15.34
C GLN A 80 18.96 1.26 -14.47
N ASN A 81 18.91 1.45 -13.14
CA ASN A 81 19.79 0.73 -12.20
C ASN A 81 19.59 -0.79 -12.32
N LEU A 82 18.35 -1.26 -12.41
CA LEU A 82 18.06 -2.69 -12.59
C LEU A 82 18.60 -3.22 -13.93
N ALA A 83 18.51 -2.44 -15.00
CA ALA A 83 19.04 -2.80 -16.30
C ALA A 83 20.58 -2.82 -16.32
N ASP A 84 21.22 -1.91 -15.60
CA ASP A 84 22.68 -1.82 -15.48
C ASP A 84 23.23 -2.96 -14.64
N GLU A 85 22.59 -3.28 -13.50
CA GLU A 85 22.87 -4.49 -12.71
C GLU A 85 22.75 -5.76 -13.55
N ALA A 86 21.68 -5.89 -14.35
CA ALA A 86 21.49 -7.02 -15.28
C ALA A 86 22.58 -7.09 -16.36
N ARG A 87 23.22 -5.96 -16.69
CA ARG A 87 24.36 -5.88 -17.60
C ARG A 87 25.71 -6.04 -16.89
N GLY A 88 25.72 -6.25 -15.57
CA GLY A 88 26.93 -6.38 -14.76
C GLY A 88 27.67 -5.07 -14.52
N ILE A 89 26.99 -3.93 -14.72
CA ILE A 89 27.47 -2.59 -14.37
C ILE A 89 27.03 -2.33 -12.93
N PHE A 90 27.97 -2.38 -11.99
CA PHE A 90 27.72 -2.12 -10.58
C PHE A 90 28.26 -0.74 -10.22
N ASP A 91 27.43 0.10 -9.60
CA ASP A 91 27.87 1.37 -8.98
C ASP A 91 28.48 1.06 -7.60
N ASP A 92 29.81 1.02 -7.53
CA ASP A 92 30.57 0.75 -6.29
C ASP A 92 30.94 2.05 -5.53
N GLY A 93 30.42 3.21 -5.96
CA GLY A 93 30.72 4.51 -5.37
C GLY A 93 32.16 4.99 -5.59
N GLN A 94 32.97 4.28 -6.40
CA GLN A 94 34.30 4.75 -6.81
C GLN A 94 34.15 5.64 -8.05
N TYR A 95 34.54 6.92 -7.94
CA TYR A 95 34.68 7.78 -9.10
C TYR A 95 35.74 7.21 -10.06
N ARG A 96 35.32 6.78 -11.26
CA ARG A 96 36.20 6.31 -12.35
C ARG A 96 36.05 7.25 -13.55
N GLU A 97 37.09 8.04 -13.84
CA GLU A 97 37.07 9.08 -14.88
C GLU A 97 37.06 8.55 -16.32
N GLN A 98 37.20 7.23 -16.54
CA GLN A 98 37.24 6.66 -17.89
C GLN A 98 36.33 5.43 -18.01
N GLN A 99 35.40 5.56 -18.97
CA GLN A 99 34.56 4.57 -19.64
C GLN A 99 33.09 4.43 -19.16
N GLU A 100 32.21 4.95 -20.03
CA GLU A 100 30.74 4.96 -20.05
C GLU A 100 30.02 5.57 -18.83
N ALA A 101 30.14 6.90 -18.73
CA ALA A 101 29.18 7.72 -18.00
C ALA A 101 27.76 7.43 -18.51
N LEU A 102 26.93 6.80 -17.68
CA LEU A 102 25.50 6.69 -17.93
C LEU A 102 24.96 8.12 -18.15
N PRO A 103 24.11 8.34 -19.17
CA PRO A 103 23.48 9.64 -19.33
C PRO A 103 22.61 9.90 -18.09
N VAL A 104 23.08 10.76 -17.20
CA VAL A 104 22.26 11.27 -16.08
C VAL A 104 20.97 11.85 -16.68
N PRO A 105 19.78 11.34 -16.31
CA PRO A 105 18.54 11.95 -16.74
C PRO A 105 18.53 13.39 -16.22
N ALA A 106 18.49 14.35 -17.13
CA ALA A 106 18.53 15.76 -16.79
C ALA A 106 17.39 16.09 -15.80
N LEU A 107 17.75 16.49 -14.58
CA LEU A 107 16.78 17.00 -13.61
C LEU A 107 16.14 18.26 -14.21
N PRO A 108 14.80 18.36 -14.25
CA PRO A 108 14.15 19.58 -14.70
C PRO A 108 14.54 20.74 -13.78
N GLN A 109 14.98 21.85 -14.38
CA GLN A 109 15.44 23.09 -13.72
C GLN A 109 14.34 23.86 -12.94
N GLN A 110 13.23 23.21 -12.61
CA GLN A 110 12.02 23.84 -12.05
C GLN A 110 11.92 23.57 -10.54
N TYR A 111 12.95 23.96 -9.79
CA TYR A 111 12.85 24.28 -8.36
C TYR A 111 13.84 25.41 -8.08
N ARG A 112 13.47 26.61 -8.51
CA ARG A 112 14.07 27.85 -8.01
C ARG A 112 12.99 28.53 -7.19
N VAL A 113 13.27 28.72 -5.90
CA VAL A 113 12.47 29.49 -4.96
C VAL A 113 12.43 30.95 -5.39
#